data_AF-A0A522WNG6-F1
#
_entry.id   AF-A0A522WNG6-F1
#
_cell.length_a   1.000
_cell.length_b   1.000
_cell.length_c   1.000
_cell.angle_alpha   90.00
_cell.angle_beta   90.00
_cell.angle_gamma   90.00
#
_symmetry.space_group_name_H-M   'P 1'
#
loop_
_entity.id
_entity.type
_entity.pdbx_description
1 polymer ?
#
loop_
_entity_poly.entity_id
_entity_poly.type
_entity_poly.pdbx_seq_one_letter_code
_entity_poly.pdbx_strand_id
1 'polypeptide(L)'
;MTTRLLVGGLLLYAGLWWGLDIVHNREVASVVDRQLELRLGQKASRDSLRVDALLRSHRTFVSLLAESEGGRREAASLARDSAAGQRIIDGEPSWLSQFGDRQMFPPISMIVMTGGAGQSTRIWRVDGSAVPAGLEAALLLTPAADRAGIVLVNGVPMMVSIAAPATGSGGR
;
A
#
# COMPACT_ATOMS: atom_id res chain seq x y z
N MET A 1 -55.38 -52.34 -13.71
CA MET A 1 -55.69 -50.89 -13.62
C MET A 1 -54.92 -50.17 -12.51
N THR A 2 -54.65 -50.82 -11.37
CA THR A 2 -53.90 -50.26 -10.23
C THR A 2 -52.47 -49.79 -10.52
N THR A 3 -51.73 -50.50 -11.37
CA THR A 3 -50.34 -50.14 -11.72
C THR A 3 -50.20 -48.80 -12.43
N ARG A 4 -51.16 -48.42 -13.29
CA ARG A 4 -51.11 -47.13 -14.01
C ARG A 4 -51.30 -45.92 -13.07
N LEU A 5 -52.13 -46.06 -12.03
CA LEU A 5 -52.35 -45.01 -11.04
C LEU A 5 -51.11 -44.80 -10.14
N LEU A 6 -50.44 -45.89 -9.75
CA LEU A 6 -49.21 -45.81 -8.95
C LEU A 6 -48.08 -45.11 -9.70
N VAL A 7 -47.90 -45.44 -10.99
CA VAL A 7 -46.87 -44.78 -11.83
C VAL A 7 -47.19 -43.29 -12.00
N GLY A 8 -48.45 -42.92 -12.21
CA GLY A 8 -48.86 -41.51 -12.28
C GLY A 8 -48.58 -40.74 -11.00
N GLY A 9 -48.88 -41.32 -9.84
CA GLY A 9 -48.60 -40.71 -8.53
C GLY A 9 -47.10 -40.51 -8.27
N LEU A 10 -46.28 -41.50 -8.63
CA LEU A 10 -44.82 -41.42 -8.48
C LEU A 10 -44.22 -40.30 -9.34
N LEU A 11 -44.64 -40.19 -10.60
CA LEU A 11 -44.16 -39.15 -11.51
C LEU A 11 -44.57 -37.76 -11.03
N LEU A 12 -45.80 -37.60 -10.53
CA LEU A 12 -46.27 -36.33 -9.98
C LEU A 12 -45.49 -35.94 -8.72
N TYR A 13 -45.23 -36.90 -7.83
CA TYR A 13 -44.39 -36.67 -6.64
C TYR A 13 -42.96 -36.27 -7.02
N ALA A 14 -42.34 -36.98 -7.97
CA ALA A 14 -41.00 -36.66 -8.45
C ALA A 14 -40.92 -35.26 -9.08
N GLY A 15 -41.93 -34.89 -9.88
CA GLY A 15 -42.01 -33.55 -10.49
C GLY A 15 -42.19 -32.44 -9.44
N LEU A 16 -43.04 -32.67 -8.43
CA LEU A 16 -43.23 -31.73 -7.32
C LEU A 16 -41.95 -31.54 -6.52
N TRP A 17 -41.27 -32.64 -6.17
CA TRP A 17 -40.02 -32.61 -5.42
C TRP A 17 -38.92 -31.89 -6.19
N TRP A 18 -38.79 -32.16 -7.50
CA TRP A 18 -37.84 -31.48 -8.37
C TRP A 18 -38.12 -29.97 -8.46
N GLY A 19 -39.39 -29.57 -8.58
CA GLY A 19 -39.78 -28.16 -8.57
C GLY A 19 -39.42 -27.46 -7.26
N LEU A 20 -39.68 -28.11 -6.12
CA LEU A 20 -39.32 -27.58 -4.79
C LEU A 20 -37.80 -27.43 -4.65
N ASP A 21 -37.04 -28.43 -5.10
CA ASP A 21 -35.57 -28.40 -5.05
C ASP A 21 -35.01 -27.24 -5.90
N ILE A 22 -35.57 -27.00 -7.09
CA ILE A 22 -35.16 -25.85 -7.93
C ILE A 22 -35.42 -24.52 -7.23
N VAL A 23 -36.60 -24.33 -6.64
CA VAL A 23 -36.95 -23.07 -5.96
C VAL A 23 -36.07 -22.88 -4.73
N HIS A 24 -35.90 -23.93 -3.92
CA HIS A 24 -35.07 -23.88 -2.73
C HIS A 24 -33.60 -23.57 -3.07
N ASN A 25 -33.04 -24.24 -4.07
CA ASN A 25 -31.66 -23.99 -4.51
C ASN A 25 -31.45 -22.56 -5.03
N ARG A 26 -32.44 -21.99 -5.71
CA ARG A 26 -32.39 -20.58 -6.15
C ARG A 26 -32.43 -19.60 -4.99
N GLU A 27 -33.28 -19.84 -4.00
CA GLU A 27 -33.36 -19.00 -2.80
C GLU A 27 -32.06 -19.05 -2.00
N VAL A 28 -31.54 -20.26 -1.75
CA VAL A 28 -30.27 -20.47 -1.05
C VAL A 28 -29.13 -19.76 -1.78
N ALA A 29 -29.01 -19.92 -3.10
CA ALA A 29 -27.99 -19.24 -3.90
C ALA A 29 -28.07 -17.70 -3.72
N SER A 30 -29.29 -17.13 -3.79
CA SER A 30 -29.46 -15.68 -3.62
C SER A 30 -29.09 -15.16 -2.22
N VAL A 31 -29.24 -15.99 -1.18
CA VAL A 31 -28.87 -15.63 0.19
C VAL A 31 -27.35 -15.72 0.37
N VAL A 32 -26.73 -16.77 -0.19
CA VAL A 32 -25.28 -16.95 -0.15
C VAL A 32 -24.58 -15.81 -0.89
N ASP A 33 -25.04 -15.44 -2.08
CA ASP A 33 -24.47 -14.34 -2.87
C ASP A 33 -24.55 -13.01 -2.11
N ARG A 34 -25.70 -12.71 -1.51
CA ARG A 34 -25.88 -11.51 -0.69
C ARG A 34 -24.96 -11.51 0.54
N GLN A 35 -24.79 -12.65 1.21
CA GLN A 35 -23.88 -12.75 2.34
C GLN A 35 -22.41 -12.60 1.92
N LEU A 36 -22.03 -13.17 0.77
CA LEU A 36 -20.69 -13.04 0.24
C LEU A 36 -20.38 -11.59 -0.11
N GLU A 37 -21.28 -10.90 -0.80
CA GLU A 37 -21.16 -9.49 -1.14
C GLU A 37 -20.99 -8.62 0.12
N LEU A 38 -21.84 -8.83 1.13
CA LEU A 38 -21.74 -8.10 2.40
C LEU A 38 -20.40 -8.35 3.11
N ARG A 39 -19.93 -9.60 3.16
CA ARG A 39 -18.64 -9.94 3.78
C ARG A 39 -17.47 -9.36 3.03
N LEU A 40 -17.51 -9.40 1.69
CA LEU A 40 -16.47 -8.79 0.84
C LEU A 40 -16.45 -7.28 1.01
N GLY A 41 -17.62 -6.63 1.06
CA GLY A 41 -17.73 -5.20 1.33
C GLY A 41 -17.14 -4.83 2.69
N GLN A 42 -17.52 -5.54 3.76
CA GLN A 42 -16.98 -5.32 5.10
C GLN A 42 -15.46 -5.52 5.17
N LYS A 43 -14.95 -6.57 4.50
CA LYS A 43 -13.51 -6.83 4.44
C LYS A 43 -12.79 -5.72 3.68
N ALA A 44 -13.29 -5.33 2.52
CA ALA A 44 -12.72 -4.25 1.71
C ALA A 44 -12.69 -2.92 2.48
N SER A 45 -13.76 -2.56 3.20
CA SER A 45 -13.78 -1.35 4.04
C SER A 45 -12.78 -1.39 5.20
N ARG A 46 -12.58 -2.57 5.81
CA ARG A 46 -11.58 -2.72 6.88
C ARG A 46 -10.16 -2.61 6.32
N ASP A 47 -9.93 -3.23 5.18
CA ASP A 47 -8.64 -3.22 4.51
C ASP A 47 -8.30 -1.81 4.02
N SER A 48 -9.26 -1.04 3.50
CA SER A 48 -9.05 0.36 3.11
C SER A 48 -8.68 1.23 4.31
N LEU A 49 -9.39 1.10 5.44
CA LEU A 49 -9.04 1.82 6.68
C LEU A 49 -7.65 1.48 7.18
N ARG A 50 -7.22 0.21 7.04
CA ARG A 50 -5.88 -0.23 7.43
C ARG A 50 -4.82 0.38 6.52
N VAL A 51 -5.05 0.41 5.21
CA VAL A 51 -4.15 1.04 4.24
C VAL A 51 -4.03 2.53 4.51
N ASP A 52 -5.15 3.22 4.75
CA ASP A 52 -5.16 4.65 5.06
C ASP A 52 -4.39 4.98 6.34
N ALA A 53 -4.55 4.16 7.39
CA ALA A 53 -3.81 4.29 8.63
C ALA A 53 -2.30 4.09 8.41
N LEU A 54 -1.91 3.11 7.61
CA LEU A 54 -0.51 2.85 7.26
C LEU A 54 0.08 4.01 6.44
N LEU A 55 -0.63 4.51 5.44
CA LEU A 55 -0.19 5.66 4.63
C LEU A 55 -0.02 6.92 5.48
N ARG A 56 -0.93 7.16 6.42
CA ARG A 56 -0.83 8.29 7.36
C ARG A 56 0.37 8.15 8.29
N SER A 57 0.56 6.96 8.87
CA SER A 57 1.70 6.67 9.73
C SER A 57 3.03 6.81 8.97
N HIS A 58 3.12 6.27 7.75
CA HIS A 58 4.30 6.37 6.91
C HIS A 58 4.58 7.82 6.47
N ARG A 59 3.54 8.62 6.21
CA ARG A 59 3.69 10.08 5.99
C ARG A 59 4.28 10.77 7.22
N THR A 60 3.68 10.58 8.39
CA THR A 60 4.16 11.16 9.64
C THR A 60 5.60 10.77 9.93
N PHE A 61 5.96 9.51 9.70
CA PHE A 61 7.33 9.03 9.81
C PHE A 61 8.28 9.84 8.92
N VAL A 62 7.99 9.95 7.63
CA VAL A 62 8.87 10.65 6.68
C VAL A 62 8.94 12.15 6.98
N SER A 63 7.86 12.78 7.43
CA SER A 63 7.87 14.18 7.88
C SER A 63 8.80 14.38 9.09
N LEU A 64 8.65 13.54 10.13
CA LEU A 64 9.54 13.59 11.31
C LEU A 64 10.99 13.27 10.94
N LEU A 65 11.19 12.36 9.98
CA LEU A 65 12.52 12.01 9.49
C LEU A 65 13.18 13.19 8.78
N ALA A 66 12.43 13.91 7.94
CA ALA A 66 12.89 15.10 7.24
C ALA A 66 13.20 16.26 8.21
N GLU A 67 12.49 16.36 9.32
CA GLU A 67 12.74 17.35 10.38
C GLU A 67 13.86 16.96 11.34
N SER A 68 14.16 15.67 11.45
CA SER A 68 15.22 15.15 12.30
C SER A 68 16.57 15.81 12.00
N GLU A 69 17.40 15.96 13.02
CA GLU A 69 18.73 16.55 12.84
C GLU A 69 19.58 15.75 11.84
N GLY A 70 19.49 14.42 11.89
CA GLY A 70 20.13 13.51 10.96
C GLY A 70 19.72 13.73 9.51
N GLY A 71 18.40 13.73 9.26
CA GLY A 71 17.84 13.97 7.94
C GLY A 71 18.20 15.35 7.39
N ARG A 72 18.11 16.40 8.21
CA ARG A 72 18.48 17.78 7.79
C ARG A 72 19.97 17.91 7.46
N ARG A 73 20.86 17.33 8.26
CA ARG A 73 22.32 17.38 8.00
C ARG A 73 22.66 16.66 6.70
N GLU A 74 22.05 15.49 6.47
CA GLU A 74 22.27 14.71 5.25
C GLU A 74 21.66 15.41 4.02
N ALA A 75 20.48 16.03 4.15
CA ALA A 75 19.86 16.83 3.08
C ALA A 75 20.73 18.04 2.71
N ALA A 76 21.31 18.73 3.70
CA ALA A 76 22.26 19.81 3.47
C ALA A 76 23.59 19.31 2.87
N SER A 77 24.01 18.09 3.20
CA SER A 77 25.16 17.42 2.56
C SER A 77 24.86 17.18 1.07
N LEU A 78 23.71 16.60 0.74
CA LEU A 78 23.26 16.38 -0.63
C LEU A 78 23.09 17.66 -1.45
N ALA A 79 22.59 18.74 -0.83
CA ALA A 79 22.43 20.02 -1.51
C ALA A 79 23.77 20.70 -1.85
N ARG A 80 24.82 20.42 -1.08
CA ARG A 80 26.19 20.90 -1.36
C ARG A 80 26.95 19.99 -2.31
N ASP A 81 26.56 18.72 -2.37
CA ASP A 81 27.14 17.73 -3.25
C ASP A 81 26.75 18.08 -4.69
N SER A 82 27.68 18.72 -5.40
CA SER A 82 27.52 19.09 -6.82
C SER A 82 27.79 17.91 -7.76
N ALA A 83 28.15 16.74 -7.21
CA ALA A 83 28.30 15.53 -7.99
C ALA A 83 26.91 15.05 -8.44
N ALA A 84 26.59 15.30 -9.71
CA ALA A 84 25.40 14.76 -10.34
C ALA A 84 25.47 13.22 -10.34
N GLY A 85 24.44 12.55 -9.79
CA GLY A 85 24.38 11.10 -9.83
C GLY A 85 23.59 10.44 -8.71
N GLN A 86 23.34 9.15 -8.93
CA GLN A 86 22.70 8.24 -7.99
C GLN A 86 23.76 7.47 -7.19
N ARG A 87 23.61 7.42 -5.87
CA ARG A 87 24.43 6.58 -4.99
C ARG A 87 23.55 5.62 -4.21
N ILE A 88 23.72 4.33 -4.50
CA ILE A 88 23.08 3.24 -3.76
C ILE A 88 24.01 2.83 -2.62
N ILE A 89 23.45 2.78 -1.41
CA ILE A 89 24.15 2.48 -0.17
C ILE A 89 23.44 1.30 0.50
N ASP A 90 24.23 0.32 0.92
CA ASP A 90 23.70 -0.87 1.58
C ASP A 90 23.62 -0.64 3.08
N GLY A 91 22.51 -1.09 3.67
CA GLY A 91 22.23 -0.93 5.08
C GLY A 91 21.59 0.41 5.42
N GLU A 92 21.35 0.54 6.71
CA GLU A 92 20.69 1.70 7.31
C GLU A 92 21.66 2.88 7.46
N PRO A 93 21.23 4.12 7.16
CA PRO A 93 22.05 5.29 7.47
C PRO A 93 22.31 5.41 8.97
N SER A 94 23.53 5.78 9.36
CA SER A 94 23.93 5.92 10.77
C SER A 94 23.12 6.94 11.57
N TRP A 95 22.44 7.87 10.90
CA TRP A 95 21.56 8.84 11.52
C TRP A 95 20.14 8.29 11.74
N LEU A 96 19.72 7.23 11.04
CA LEU A 96 18.40 6.63 11.24
C LEU A 96 18.33 5.85 12.56
N SER A 97 19.42 5.21 12.97
CA SER A 97 19.47 4.51 14.27
C SER A 97 19.36 5.45 15.48
N GLN A 98 19.63 6.75 15.28
CA GLN A 98 19.48 7.80 16.29
C GLN A 98 18.04 8.34 16.35
N PHE A 99 17.18 7.96 15.40
CA PHE A 99 15.77 8.30 15.38
C PHE A 99 15.00 7.38 16.34
N GLY A 100 14.90 7.82 17.60
CA GLY A 100 14.41 7.01 18.73
C GLY A 100 13.00 6.43 18.58
N ASP A 101 12.13 7.06 17.77
CA ASP A 101 10.73 6.64 17.62
C ASP A 101 10.50 5.65 16.47
N ARG A 102 11.55 5.17 15.79
CA ARG A 102 11.42 4.30 14.61
C ARG A 102 10.55 3.06 14.84
N GLN A 103 10.62 2.46 16.03
CA GLN A 103 9.86 1.24 16.36
C GLN A 103 8.34 1.45 16.40
N MET A 104 7.88 2.71 16.48
CA MET A 104 6.46 3.06 16.46
C MET A 104 5.87 3.12 15.03
N PHE A 105 6.72 3.06 14.01
CA PHE A 105 6.34 3.18 12.61
C PHE A 105 6.47 1.84 11.86
N PRO A 106 5.72 1.65 10.76
CA PRO A 106 5.89 0.50 9.89
C PRO A 106 7.35 0.35 9.42
N PRO A 107 7.85 -0.88 9.24
CA PRO A 107 9.19 -1.10 8.74
C PRO A 107 9.34 -0.52 7.33
N ILE A 108 10.44 0.17 7.09
CA ILE A 108 10.83 0.71 5.79
C ILE A 108 11.92 -0.14 5.16
N SER A 109 11.79 -0.41 3.86
CA SER A 109 12.79 -1.15 3.08
C SER A 109 13.87 -0.24 2.51
N MET A 110 13.50 0.98 2.11
CA MET A 110 14.39 1.93 1.45
C MET A 110 14.15 3.35 1.93
N ILE A 111 15.23 4.12 1.99
CA ILE A 111 15.17 5.58 2.13
C ILE A 111 15.74 6.17 0.86
N VAL A 112 15.02 7.10 0.25
CA VAL A 112 15.51 7.87 -0.89
C VAL A 112 15.53 9.32 -0.50
N MET A 113 16.66 9.98 -0.75
CA MET A 113 16.78 11.41 -0.54
C MET A 113 17.37 12.06 -1.77
N THR A 114 16.70 13.11 -2.22
CA THR A 114 17.06 13.87 -3.41
C THR A 114 17.52 15.26 -3.02
N GLY A 115 18.66 15.68 -3.54
CA GLY A 115 19.21 17.03 -3.42
C GLY A 115 19.12 17.78 -4.74
N GLY A 116 19.16 19.12 -4.66
CA GLY A 116 19.36 20.04 -5.79
C GLY A 116 18.56 19.72 -7.07
N ALA A 117 17.32 20.19 -7.18
CA ALA A 117 16.47 20.00 -8.38
C ALA A 117 16.40 18.55 -8.94
N GLY A 118 16.69 17.53 -8.11
CA GLY A 118 16.72 16.12 -8.52
C GLY A 118 18.05 15.66 -9.14
N GLN A 119 19.13 16.43 -9.04
CA GLN A 119 20.43 16.10 -9.64
C GLN A 119 21.28 15.13 -8.81
N SER A 120 21.11 15.13 -7.49
CA SER A 120 21.81 14.22 -6.59
C SER A 120 20.79 13.34 -5.85
N THR A 121 20.99 12.01 -5.89
CA THR A 121 20.08 11.06 -5.26
C THR A 121 20.88 10.05 -4.43
N ARG A 122 20.57 9.94 -3.15
CA ARG A 122 21.08 8.86 -2.28
C ARG A 122 19.95 7.90 -1.95
N ILE A 123 20.22 6.61 -2.12
CA ILE A 123 19.28 5.52 -1.86
C ILE A 123 19.93 4.57 -0.86
N TRP A 124 19.29 4.38 0.29
CA TRP A 124 19.69 3.41 1.30
C TRP A 124 18.81 2.18 1.23
N ARG A 125 19.41 1.00 1.13
CA ARG A 125 18.75 -0.30 1.22
C ARG A 125 18.74 -0.77 2.68
N VAL A 126 17.70 -0.41 3.41
CA VAL A 126 17.60 -0.64 4.86
C VAL A 126 17.47 -2.13 5.19
N ASP A 127 16.70 -2.88 4.39
CA ASP A 127 16.50 -4.32 4.54
C ASP A 127 17.35 -5.16 3.56
N GLY A 128 18.22 -4.51 2.77
CA GLY A 128 19.01 -5.14 1.72
C GLY A 128 18.26 -5.43 0.41
N SER A 129 16.97 -5.10 0.32
CA SER A 129 16.15 -5.31 -0.88
C SER A 129 16.73 -4.62 -2.11
N ALA A 130 16.69 -5.27 -3.27
CA ALA A 130 17.17 -4.66 -4.51
C ALA A 130 16.40 -3.38 -4.85
N VAL A 131 17.10 -2.34 -5.32
CA VAL A 131 16.43 -1.11 -5.79
C VAL A 131 15.64 -1.44 -7.06
N PRO A 132 14.32 -1.22 -7.09
CA PRO A 132 13.52 -1.52 -8.27
C PRO A 132 13.93 -0.60 -9.42
N ALA A 133 14.07 -1.16 -10.61
CA ALA A 133 14.27 -0.36 -11.80
C ALA A 133 13.09 0.61 -11.99
N GLY A 134 13.38 1.85 -12.40
CA GLY A 134 12.35 2.88 -12.58
C GLY A 134 11.88 3.58 -11.30
N LEU A 135 12.42 3.25 -10.12
CA LEU A 135 12.11 3.96 -8.87
C LEU A 135 12.37 5.47 -8.99
N GLU A 136 13.49 5.86 -9.60
CA GLU A 136 13.82 7.28 -9.78
C GLU A 136 12.82 8.00 -10.67
N ALA A 137 12.44 7.40 -11.81
CA ALA A 137 11.43 7.97 -12.69
C ALA A 137 10.09 8.14 -11.96
N ALA A 138 9.69 7.15 -11.15
CA ALA A 138 8.48 7.22 -10.32
C ALA A 138 8.57 8.35 -9.27
N LEU A 139 9.74 8.57 -8.67
CA LEU A 139 9.97 9.64 -7.70
C LEU A 139 10.00 11.03 -8.36
N LEU A 140 10.58 11.17 -9.55
CA LEU A 140 10.61 12.42 -10.31
C LEU A 140 9.23 12.86 -10.81
N LEU A 141 8.35 11.91 -11.09
CA LEU A 141 6.96 12.17 -11.49
C LEU A 141 6.05 12.53 -10.32
N THR A 142 6.50 12.32 -9.08
CA THR A 142 5.71 12.63 -7.89
C THR A 142 6.04 14.05 -7.41
N PRO A 143 5.10 15.02 -7.50
CA PRO A 143 5.38 16.39 -7.07
C PRO A 143 5.75 16.42 -5.59
N ALA A 144 6.69 17.29 -5.22
CA ALA A 144 7.25 17.48 -3.86
C ALA A 144 6.25 18.01 -2.80
N ALA A 145 4.96 17.86 -3.04
CA ALA A 145 3.95 18.06 -2.02
C ALA A 145 3.95 16.84 -1.10
N ASP A 146 4.04 17.08 0.20
CA ASP A 146 3.95 16.09 1.28
C ASP A 146 2.85 15.05 1.00
N ARG A 147 3.23 13.90 0.44
CA ARG A 147 2.33 12.90 -0.15
C ARG A 147 2.77 11.51 0.25
N ALA A 148 1.78 10.67 0.53
CA ALA A 148 1.92 9.24 0.72
C ALA A 148 0.97 8.54 -0.23
N GLY A 149 1.43 7.50 -0.91
CA GLY A 149 0.60 6.74 -1.84
C GLY A 149 1.21 5.40 -2.19
N ILE A 150 0.43 4.58 -2.88
CA ILE A 150 0.90 3.33 -3.48
C ILE A 150 1.21 3.63 -4.94
N VAL A 151 2.46 3.45 -5.34
CA VAL A 151 2.94 3.64 -6.71
C VAL A 151 3.38 2.30 -7.27
N LEU A 152 3.04 2.03 -8.53
CA LEU A 152 3.54 0.86 -9.23
C LEU A 152 4.94 1.17 -9.77
N VAL A 153 5.94 0.49 -9.22
CA VAL A 153 7.32 0.54 -9.72
C VAL A 153 7.59 -0.78 -10.43
N ASN A 154 7.67 -0.75 -11.76
CA ASN A 154 7.74 -1.95 -12.61
C ASN A 154 6.64 -2.99 -12.32
N GLY A 155 5.41 -2.54 -12.07
CA GLY A 155 4.27 -3.41 -11.77
C GLY A 155 4.23 -3.95 -10.35
N VAL A 156 5.21 -3.63 -9.50
CA VAL A 156 5.19 -3.95 -8.08
C VAL A 156 4.60 -2.76 -7.31
N PRO A 157 3.50 -2.95 -6.55
CA PRO A 157 2.96 -1.89 -5.71
C PRO A 157 3.91 -1.59 -4.55
N MET A 158 4.34 -0.34 -4.45
CA MET A 158 5.20 0.14 -3.39
C MET A 158 4.55 1.32 -2.67
N MET A 159 4.62 1.31 -1.34
CA MET A 159 4.25 2.47 -0.54
C MET A 159 5.38 3.49 -0.60
N VAL A 160 5.09 4.68 -1.11
CA VAL A 160 6.04 5.77 -1.23
C VAL A 160 5.48 6.97 -0.47
N SER A 161 6.30 7.54 0.42
CA SER A 161 6.00 8.82 1.06
C SER A 161 7.16 9.78 0.87
N ILE A 162 6.82 11.04 0.60
CA ILE A 162 7.76 12.11 0.32
C ILE A 162 7.42 13.24 1.27
N ALA A 163 8.41 13.72 2.03
CA ALA A 163 8.34 14.97 2.77
C ALA A 163 9.55 15.82 2.41
N ALA A 164 9.35 17.13 2.31
CA ALA A 164 10.43 18.09 2.21
C ALA A 164 10.81 18.53 3.63
N PRO A 165 12.11 18.69 3.95
CA PRO A 165 12.49 19.35 5.19
C PRO A 165 11.88 20.76 5.18
N ALA A 166 11.31 21.19 6.32
CA ALA A 166 10.80 22.53 6.45
C ALA A 166 11.92 23.52 6.09
N THR A 167 11.79 24.19 4.94
CA THR A 167 12.65 25.33 4.62
C THR A 167 12.32 26.36 5.69
N GLY A 168 13.27 26.64 6.59
CA GLY A 168 13.06 27.64 7.62
C GLY A 168 12.49 28.90 6.96
N SER A 169 11.24 29.21 7.29
CA SER A 169 10.64 30.52 7.04
C SER A 169 11.37 31.51 7.94
N GLY A 170 12.61 31.83 7.56
CA GLY A 170 13.37 32.93 8.10
C GLY A 170 12.90 34.19 7.41
N GLY A 171 11.99 34.92 8.06
CA GLY A 171 11.83 36.36 7.88
C GLY A 171 10.76 36.81 6.89
N ARG A 172 9.60 37.17 7.44
CA ARG A 172 9.23 38.58 7.58
C ARG A 172 8.14 38.77 8.62
#